data_AF-A0A8C3FPJ4-F1
#
_entry.id   AF-A0A8C3FPJ4-F1
#
_cell.length_a   1.000
_cell.length_b   1.000
_cell.length_c   1.000
_cell.angle_alpha   90.00
_cell.angle_beta   90.00
_cell.angle_gamma   90.00
#
_symmetry.space_group_name_H-M   'P 1'
#
loop_
_entity.id
_entity.type
_entity.pdbx_description
1 polymer ?
#
loop_
_entity_poly.entity_id
_entity_poly.type
_entity_poly.pdbx_seq_one_letter_code
_entity_poly.pdbx_strand_id
1 'polypeptide(L)'
;MKSGVLTFCLLCLQLEALCGTERCSSHRLCKNIEQPTVSEPQVTVEFHNGIVKFNFSDPKNVTEFSMTLLKGHERQEICAFHMENGKSIPETNSSYCEPVHSGNSTSFILKNLESKHTGIYLCCLEILLPAPYIDCRVNETYLYIHDSEACVVSEMMSWMLIGITVFSMVSCICCIVACCLRKKTQQCESNSHEFNSEYMPMAAVNAARKPAF
;
A
#
# COMPACT_ATOMS: atom_id res chain seq x y z
N MET A 1 22.92 -18.81 32.97
CA MET A 1 21.89 -17.87 32.49
C MET A 1 22.36 -16.39 32.42
N LYS A 2 23.66 -16.11 32.24
CA LYS A 2 24.19 -14.72 32.13
C LYS A 2 24.41 -14.26 30.68
N SER A 3 24.58 -15.20 29.74
CA SER A 3 24.88 -14.92 28.34
C SER A 3 23.66 -14.47 27.53
N GLY A 4 22.47 -15.06 27.77
CA GLY A 4 21.24 -14.75 27.02
C GLY A 4 20.71 -13.32 27.18
N VAL A 5 20.91 -12.71 28.36
CA VAL A 5 20.49 -11.32 28.63
C VAL A 5 21.45 -10.33 28.01
N LEU A 6 22.76 -10.65 28.01
CA LEU A 6 23.78 -9.82 27.37
C LEU A 6 23.63 -9.86 25.83
N THR A 7 23.33 -11.03 25.26
CA THR A 7 23.07 -11.16 23.82
C THR A 7 21.78 -10.46 23.40
N PHE A 8 20.74 -10.47 24.23
CA PHE A 8 19.49 -9.76 23.94
C PHE A 8 19.66 -8.23 24.03
N CYS A 9 20.38 -7.73 25.05
CA CYS A 9 20.73 -6.30 25.13
C CYS A 9 21.65 -5.85 23.98
N LEU A 10 22.62 -6.69 23.57
CA LEU A 10 23.47 -6.40 22.41
C LEU A 10 22.66 -6.42 21.11
N LEU A 11 21.69 -7.32 20.94
CA LEU A 11 20.78 -7.32 19.79
C LEU A 11 19.90 -6.05 19.76
N CYS A 12 19.40 -5.58 20.90
CA CYS A 12 18.65 -4.32 20.99
C CYS A 12 19.53 -3.10 20.62
N LEU A 13 20.78 -3.05 21.11
CA LEU A 13 21.73 -1.98 20.79
C LEU A 13 22.20 -2.00 19.32
N GLN A 14 22.34 -3.18 18.72
CA GLN A 14 22.66 -3.33 17.29
C GLN A 14 21.49 -2.92 16.40
N LEU A 15 20.24 -3.13 16.85
CA LEU A 15 19.05 -2.65 16.14
C LEU A 15 18.93 -1.12 16.20
N GLU A 16 19.26 -0.50 17.33
CA GLU A 16 19.34 0.97 17.45
C GLU A 16 20.50 1.57 16.65
N ALA A 17 21.64 0.88 16.54
CA ALA A 17 22.77 1.30 15.72
C ALA A 17 22.49 1.19 14.21
N LEU A 18 21.76 0.14 13.78
CA LEU A 18 21.26 0.04 12.40
C LEU A 18 20.18 1.11 12.10
N CYS A 19 19.37 1.48 13.09
CA CYS A 19 18.37 2.55 12.95
C CYS A 19 18.98 3.97 13.07
N GLY A 20 20.24 4.07 13.51
CA GLY A 20 20.99 5.32 13.66
C GLY A 20 21.80 5.73 12.44
N THR A 21 21.85 4.91 11.39
CA THR A 21 22.59 5.22 10.15
C THR A 21 21.82 4.85 8.90
N GLU A 22 20.64 5.44 8.72
CA GLU A 22 20.15 5.81 7.39
C GLU A 22 19.30 7.07 7.53
N ARG A 23 19.90 8.22 7.21
CA ARG A 23 19.11 9.40 6.82
C ARG A 23 18.43 9.06 5.50
N CYS A 24 17.28 8.42 5.57
CA CYS A 24 16.35 8.46 4.46
C CYS A 24 15.18 9.35 4.87
N SER A 25 15.29 10.61 4.45
CA SER A 25 14.15 11.48 4.16
C SER A 25 13.15 10.69 3.29
N SER A 26 12.24 9.96 3.92
CA SER A 26 11.18 9.22 3.25
C SER A 26 9.85 9.96 3.34
N HIS A 27 9.90 11.28 3.11
CA HIS A 27 8.73 12.09 2.78
C HIS A 27 8.54 12.21 1.26
N ARG A 28 9.14 11.31 0.47
CA ARG A 28 9.06 11.36 -0.99
C ARG A 28 9.28 10.00 -1.66
N LEU A 29 8.48 9.00 -1.28
CA LEU A 29 8.35 7.77 -2.08
C LEU A 29 6.97 7.68 -2.75
N CYS A 30 6.52 8.80 -3.32
CA CYS A 30 5.64 8.78 -4.50
C CYS A 30 6.42 9.50 -5.60
N LYS A 31 7.46 8.85 -6.13
CA LYS A 31 8.10 9.29 -7.37
C LYS A 31 7.75 8.26 -8.42
N ASN A 32 6.95 8.72 -9.38
CA ASN A 32 6.55 8.06 -10.62
C ASN A 32 7.49 6.90 -10.98
N ILE A 33 6.94 5.68 -10.94
CA ILE A 33 7.53 4.55 -11.64
C ILE A 33 7.40 4.87 -13.13
N GLU A 34 8.51 4.67 -13.83
CA GLU A 34 8.72 5.00 -15.23
C GLU A 34 7.50 4.71 -16.09
N GLN A 35 6.95 5.79 -16.64
CA GLN A 35 6.05 5.75 -17.79
C GLN A 35 6.78 5.03 -18.92
N PRO A 36 6.27 3.89 -19.43
CA PRO A 36 6.80 3.30 -20.65
C PRO A 36 6.68 4.34 -21.75
N THR A 37 7.79 4.68 -22.39
CA THR A 37 7.78 5.55 -23.57
C THR A 37 7.08 4.79 -24.69
N VAL A 38 5.76 4.96 -24.78
CA VAL A 38 4.94 4.48 -25.89
C VAL A 38 4.51 5.70 -26.67
N SER A 39 4.99 5.74 -27.90
CA SER A 39 4.81 6.77 -28.90
C SER A 39 3.43 6.68 -29.56
N GLU A 40 2.37 7.06 -28.87
CA GLU A 40 1.03 7.36 -29.44
C GLU A 40 0.23 8.14 -28.37
N PRO A 41 -0.87 8.89 -28.65
CA PRO A 41 -1.46 9.81 -27.70
C PRO A 41 -2.17 9.03 -26.59
N GLN A 42 -1.40 8.66 -25.56
CA GLN A 42 -1.93 8.14 -24.31
C GLN A 42 -2.57 9.31 -23.58
N VAL A 43 -3.90 9.39 -23.63
CA VAL A 43 -4.65 10.28 -22.75
C VAL A 43 -4.64 9.64 -21.37
N THR A 44 -3.60 9.92 -20.60
CA THR A 44 -3.56 9.60 -19.17
C THR A 44 -4.59 10.47 -18.47
N VAL A 45 -5.80 9.96 -18.27
CA VAL A 45 -6.85 10.68 -17.54
C VAL A 45 -6.57 10.51 -16.05
N GLU A 46 -6.22 11.61 -15.37
CA GLU A 46 -6.11 11.61 -13.91
C GLU A 46 -7.45 11.19 -13.30
N PHE A 47 -7.40 10.08 -12.57
CA PHE A 47 -8.56 9.33 -12.14
C PHE A 47 -9.12 9.91 -10.85
N HIS A 48 -9.90 10.99 -10.97
CA HIS A 48 -10.66 11.52 -9.84
C HIS A 48 -12.00 10.77 -9.71
N ASN A 49 -12.15 9.97 -8.65
CA ASN A 49 -13.42 9.35 -8.20
C ASN A 49 -14.06 8.30 -9.14
N GLY A 50 -13.28 7.61 -9.99
CA GLY A 50 -13.85 6.50 -10.79
C GLY A 50 -14.72 6.93 -11.96
N ILE A 51 -14.60 8.20 -12.39
CA ILE A 51 -15.36 8.76 -13.51
C ILE A 51 -14.39 9.21 -14.61
N VAL A 52 -14.61 8.73 -15.84
CA VAL A 52 -13.86 9.13 -17.04
C VAL A 52 -14.83 9.65 -18.08
N LYS A 53 -14.49 10.76 -18.74
CA LYS A 53 -15.32 11.39 -19.75
C LYS A 53 -14.60 11.45 -21.09
N PHE A 54 -15.14 10.76 -22.10
CA PHE A 54 -14.70 10.90 -23.48
C PHE A 54 -15.55 11.96 -24.15
N ASN A 55 -14.93 13.00 -24.71
CA ASN A 55 -15.63 14.06 -25.43
C ASN A 55 -15.35 13.95 -26.92
N PHE A 56 -16.41 13.83 -27.72
CA PHE A 56 -16.33 13.85 -29.18
C PHE A 56 -17.14 15.03 -29.72
N SER A 57 -16.57 15.70 -30.71
CA SER A 57 -17.30 16.75 -31.43
C SER A 57 -18.26 16.12 -32.42
N ASP A 58 -19.47 16.66 -32.50
CA ASP A 58 -20.45 16.17 -33.46
C ASP A 58 -20.01 16.52 -34.89
N PRO A 59 -20.35 15.66 -35.86
CA PRO A 59 -20.07 15.94 -37.26
C PRO A 59 -20.84 17.19 -37.71
N LYS A 60 -20.15 18.09 -38.42
CA LYS A 60 -20.76 19.32 -38.95
C LYS A 60 -21.61 19.00 -40.18
N ASN A 61 -22.77 19.66 -40.30
CA ASN A 61 -23.68 19.54 -41.45
C ASN A 61 -24.24 18.12 -41.67
N VAL A 62 -24.43 17.37 -40.59
CA VAL A 62 -24.97 16.01 -40.59
C VAL A 62 -26.30 15.99 -39.85
N THR A 63 -27.30 15.37 -40.45
CA THR A 63 -28.66 15.30 -39.90
C THR A 63 -28.88 14.01 -39.12
N GLU A 64 -28.24 12.92 -39.54
CA GLU A 64 -28.32 11.62 -38.88
C GLU A 64 -26.94 10.97 -38.77
N PHE A 65 -26.53 10.68 -37.53
CA PHE A 65 -25.27 10.02 -37.23
C PHE A 65 -25.41 9.16 -35.97
N SER A 66 -24.54 8.17 -35.86
CA SER A 66 -24.39 7.35 -34.67
C SER A 66 -22.96 7.41 -34.16
N MET A 67 -22.80 7.47 -32.84
CA MET A 67 -21.51 7.31 -32.16
C MET A 67 -21.61 6.15 -31.21
N THR A 68 -20.72 5.18 -31.36
CA THR A 68 -20.71 3.96 -30.55
C THR A 68 -19.36 3.82 -29.86
N LEU A 69 -19.36 3.66 -28.53
CA LEU A 69 -18.17 3.41 -27.74
C LEU A 69 -17.98 1.90 -27.55
N LEU A 70 -16.83 1.43 -28.01
CA LEU A 70 -16.42 0.02 -28.03
C LEU A 70 -15.24 -0.18 -27.08
N LYS A 71 -15.13 -1.37 -26.48
CA LYS A 71 -13.98 -1.76 -25.63
C LYS A 71 -13.26 -2.99 -26.18
N GLY A 72 -11.95 -2.92 -26.10
CA GLY A 72 -11.03 -4.00 -26.44
C GLY A 72 -10.93 -4.28 -27.94
N HIS A 73 -10.08 -5.25 -28.29
CA HIS A 73 -9.92 -5.70 -29.68
C HIS A 73 -11.15 -6.42 -30.23
N GLU A 74 -11.97 -7.01 -29.35
CA GLU A 74 -13.24 -7.66 -29.72
C GLU A 74 -14.33 -6.65 -30.08
N ARG A 75 -14.07 -5.34 -29.94
CA ARG A 75 -15.01 -4.25 -30.25
C ARG A 75 -16.35 -4.43 -29.55
N GLN A 76 -16.31 -4.78 -28.26
CA GLN A 76 -17.52 -4.95 -27.48
C GLN A 76 -18.20 -3.60 -27.28
N GLU A 77 -19.45 -3.48 -27.72
CA GLU A 77 -20.24 -2.27 -27.55
C GLU A 77 -20.64 -2.06 -26.08
N ILE A 78 -20.37 -0.87 -25.56
CA ILE A 78 -20.70 -0.49 -24.17
C ILE A 78 -21.88 0.48 -24.16
N CYS A 79 -21.87 1.46 -25.06
CA CYS A 79 -22.88 2.50 -25.15
C CYS A 79 -22.85 3.12 -26.53
N ALA A 80 -24.01 3.58 -26.97
CA ALA A 80 -24.21 4.23 -28.25
C ALA A 80 -25.01 5.51 -28.10
N PHE A 81 -24.89 6.37 -29.08
CA PHE A 81 -25.60 7.62 -29.18
C PHE A 81 -26.04 7.78 -30.63
N HIS A 82 -27.35 7.89 -30.84
CA HIS A 82 -27.91 8.11 -32.17
C HIS A 82 -28.52 9.51 -32.22
N MET A 83 -28.18 10.25 -33.26
CA MET A 83 -28.83 11.51 -33.62
C MET A 83 -29.73 11.25 -34.82
N GLU A 84 -31.03 11.48 -34.66
CA GLU A 84 -32.02 11.33 -35.72
C GLU A 84 -32.81 12.63 -35.86
N ASN A 85 -32.62 13.37 -36.97
CA ASN A 85 -33.33 14.62 -37.25
C ASN A 85 -33.32 15.64 -36.09
N GLY A 86 -32.17 15.76 -35.42
CA GLY A 86 -31.97 16.68 -34.28
C GLY A 86 -32.46 16.15 -32.94
N LYS A 87 -32.98 14.92 -32.89
CA LYS A 87 -33.32 14.23 -31.63
C LYS A 87 -32.17 13.34 -31.20
N SER A 88 -31.71 13.56 -29.96
CA SER A 88 -30.73 12.70 -29.30
C SER A 88 -31.39 11.45 -28.72
N ILE A 89 -30.85 10.28 -29.07
CA ILE A 89 -31.29 8.97 -28.60
C ILE A 89 -30.08 8.25 -27.99
N PRO A 90 -29.88 8.37 -26.67
CA PRO A 90 -28.84 7.62 -25.97
C PRO A 90 -29.23 6.15 -25.81
N GLU A 91 -28.26 5.26 -25.97
CA GLU A 91 -28.41 3.81 -25.79
C GLU A 91 -27.28 3.27 -24.92
N THR A 92 -27.62 2.43 -23.94
CA THR A 92 -26.69 1.93 -22.93
C THR A 92 -26.78 0.42 -22.82
N ASN A 93 -25.72 -0.27 -23.26
CA ASN A 93 -25.58 -1.73 -23.14
C ASN A 93 -24.90 -2.14 -21.84
N SER A 94 -24.24 -1.19 -21.17
CA SER A 94 -23.53 -1.39 -19.92
C SER A 94 -24.00 -0.40 -18.84
N SER A 95 -24.04 -0.86 -17.59
CA SER A 95 -24.40 -0.05 -16.42
C SER A 95 -23.36 1.01 -16.06
N TYR A 96 -22.12 0.88 -16.53
CA TYR A 96 -21.03 1.79 -16.21
C TYR A 96 -20.80 2.87 -17.27
N CYS A 97 -21.55 2.91 -18.37
CA CYS A 97 -21.46 3.98 -19.36
C CYS A 97 -22.75 4.79 -19.43
N GLU A 98 -22.62 6.10 -19.61
CA GLU A 98 -23.71 7.02 -19.84
C GLU A 98 -23.34 8.00 -20.97
N PRO A 99 -23.98 7.89 -22.15
CA PRO A 99 -23.84 8.86 -23.23
C PRO A 99 -24.67 10.11 -22.92
N VAL A 100 -24.03 11.28 -23.00
CA VAL A 100 -24.61 12.59 -22.75
C VAL A 100 -24.30 13.51 -23.92
N HIS A 101 -25.35 14.02 -24.56
CA HIS A 101 -25.22 14.99 -25.63
C HIS A 101 -25.46 16.41 -25.11
N SER A 102 -24.54 17.32 -25.41
CA SER A 102 -24.59 18.71 -24.98
C SER A 102 -24.11 19.65 -26.09
N GLY A 103 -25.04 20.43 -26.63
CA GLY A 103 -24.77 21.37 -27.71
C GLY A 103 -24.32 20.66 -28.98
N ASN A 104 -23.07 20.88 -29.39
CA ASN A 104 -22.45 20.27 -30.58
C ASN A 104 -21.40 19.22 -30.20
N SER A 105 -21.55 18.61 -29.02
CA SER A 105 -20.63 17.60 -28.53
C SER A 105 -21.37 16.45 -27.86
N THR A 106 -20.87 15.25 -28.12
CA THR A 106 -21.36 14.03 -27.51
C THR A 106 -20.27 13.51 -26.57
N SER A 107 -20.66 13.23 -25.33
CA SER A 107 -19.78 12.82 -24.26
C SER A 107 -20.16 11.43 -23.77
N PHE A 108 -19.20 10.51 -23.66
CA PHE A 108 -19.42 9.23 -22.99
C PHE A 108 -18.81 9.26 -21.60
N ILE A 109 -19.66 9.17 -20.58
CA ILE A 109 -19.25 9.20 -19.18
C ILE A 109 -19.20 7.77 -18.67
N LEU A 110 -18.00 7.27 -18.40
CA LEU A 110 -17.81 6.01 -17.71
C LEU A 110 -17.76 6.27 -16.19
N LYS A 111 -18.54 5.53 -15.41
CA LYS A 111 -18.66 5.66 -13.94
C LYS A 111 -18.35 4.33 -13.25
N ASN A 112 -18.01 4.36 -11.96
CA ASN A 112 -17.75 3.16 -11.16
C ASN A 112 -16.71 2.22 -11.82
N LEU A 113 -15.68 2.85 -12.40
CA LEU A 113 -14.59 2.14 -13.05
C LEU A 113 -13.69 1.44 -12.01
N GLU A 114 -13.10 0.33 -12.41
CA GLU A 114 -12.29 -0.62 -11.61
C GLU A 114 -11.12 -1.07 -12.50
N SER A 115 -10.04 -1.64 -11.97
CA SER A 115 -8.91 -2.14 -12.78
C SER A 115 -9.29 -3.03 -13.96
N LYS A 116 -10.32 -3.85 -13.84
CA LYS A 116 -10.84 -4.72 -14.93
C LYS A 116 -11.35 -3.93 -16.16
N HIS A 117 -11.59 -2.64 -15.99
CA HIS A 117 -12.01 -1.74 -17.06
C HIS A 117 -10.82 -1.11 -17.81
N THR A 118 -9.58 -1.34 -17.37
CA THR A 118 -8.37 -0.92 -18.10
C THR A 118 -8.32 -1.58 -19.47
N GLY A 119 -8.00 -0.79 -20.49
CA GLY A 119 -7.85 -1.30 -21.85
C GLY A 119 -8.03 -0.22 -22.92
N ILE A 120 -8.12 -0.70 -24.15
CA ILE A 120 -8.35 0.13 -25.33
C ILE A 120 -9.84 0.41 -25.46
N TYR A 121 -10.18 1.68 -25.67
CA TYR A 121 -11.53 2.14 -26.01
C TYR A 121 -11.51 2.72 -27.41
N LEU A 122 -12.52 2.40 -28.21
CA LEU A 122 -12.65 2.88 -29.59
C LEU A 122 -14.01 3.57 -29.74
N CYS A 123 -14.01 4.81 -30.19
CA CYS A 123 -15.24 5.47 -30.60
C CYS A 123 -15.42 5.31 -32.10
N CYS A 124 -16.54 4.72 -32.48
CA CYS A 124 -16.97 4.50 -33.85
C CYS A 124 -18.01 5.57 -34.22
N LEU A 125 -17.71 6.41 -35.21
CA LEU A 125 -18.67 7.39 -35.75
C LEU A 125 -19.20 6.93 -37.10
N GLU A 126 -20.51 6.72 -37.19
CA GLU A 126 -21.23 6.41 -38.43
C GLU A 126 -22.06 7.61 -38.87
N ILE A 127 -22.01 7.95 -40.16
CA ILE A 127 -22.83 9.04 -40.72
C ILE A 127 -23.83 8.43 -41.69
N LEU A 128 -25.12 8.58 -41.37
CA LEU A 128 -26.23 8.03 -42.16
C LEU A 128 -26.74 9.05 -43.17
N LEU A 129 -26.97 10.30 -42.71
CA LEU A 129 -27.45 11.39 -43.55
C LEU A 129 -26.73 12.71 -43.24
N PRO A 130 -26.34 13.48 -44.27
CA PRO A 130 -26.60 13.25 -45.70
C PRO A 130 -25.70 12.16 -46.29
N ALA A 131 -26.14 11.55 -47.39
CA ALA A 131 -25.30 10.64 -48.15
C ALA A 131 -24.00 11.35 -48.63
N PRO A 132 -22.88 10.63 -48.79
CA PRO A 132 -22.72 9.18 -48.71
C PRO A 132 -22.70 8.65 -47.26
N TYR A 133 -23.14 7.40 -47.09
CA TYR A 133 -22.95 6.70 -45.82
C TYR A 133 -21.45 6.55 -45.53
N ILE A 134 -21.04 6.98 -44.33
CA ILE A 134 -19.68 6.81 -43.85
C ILE A 134 -19.72 5.74 -42.77
N ASP A 135 -19.10 4.61 -43.08
CA ASP A 135 -18.90 3.53 -42.13
C ASP A 135 -17.85 3.93 -41.08
N CYS A 136 -18.12 3.51 -39.85
CA CYS A 136 -17.32 3.61 -38.64
C CYS A 136 -15.97 4.33 -38.76
N ARG A 137 -15.95 5.65 -38.54
CA ARG A 137 -14.71 6.40 -38.34
C ARG A 137 -14.22 6.18 -36.89
N VAL A 138 -13.12 5.45 -36.76
CA VAL A 138 -12.57 5.04 -35.47
C VAL A 138 -11.66 6.11 -34.86
N ASN A 139 -11.87 6.40 -33.57
CA ASN A 139 -10.91 7.12 -32.72
C ASN A 139 -10.54 6.23 -31.53
N GLU A 140 -9.26 5.89 -31.40
CA GLU A 140 -8.76 4.97 -30.38
C GLU A 140 -8.19 5.75 -29.18
N THR A 141 -8.48 5.29 -27.97
CA THR A 141 -7.94 5.86 -26.75
C THR A 141 -7.62 4.73 -25.76
N TYR A 142 -6.38 4.71 -25.27
CA TYR A 142 -5.99 3.79 -24.22
C TYR A 142 -6.33 4.36 -22.85
N LEU A 143 -7.15 3.65 -22.08
CA LEU A 143 -7.49 4.01 -20.72
C LEU A 143 -6.78 3.09 -19.73
N TYR A 144 -5.92 3.68 -18.92
CA TYR A 144 -5.26 2.99 -17.82
C TYR A 144 -5.89 3.40 -16.48
N ILE A 145 -6.50 2.44 -15.78
CA ILE A 145 -7.09 2.66 -14.47
C ILE A 145 -6.12 2.14 -13.42
N HIS A 146 -5.55 3.06 -12.66
CA HIS A 146 -4.79 2.70 -11.48
C HIS A 146 -5.79 2.34 -10.38
N ASP A 147 -5.78 1.09 -9.93
CA ASP A 147 -6.39 0.77 -8.65
C ASP A 147 -5.58 1.53 -7.60
N SER A 148 -6.12 2.59 -7.05
CA SER A 148 -5.63 3.04 -5.76
C SER A 148 -5.99 1.89 -4.82
N GLU A 149 -5.09 0.91 -4.69
CA GLU A 149 -4.99 0.16 -3.45
C GLU A 149 -4.87 1.25 -2.41
N ALA A 150 -6.01 1.58 -1.78
CA ALA A 150 -6.05 2.57 -0.75
C ALA A 150 -4.91 2.20 0.19
N CYS A 151 -4.20 3.20 0.69
CA CYS A 151 -3.10 3.06 1.62
C CYS A 151 -3.50 2.38 2.95
N VAL A 152 -4.45 1.45 2.97
CA VAL A 152 -4.79 0.52 4.04
C VAL A 152 -3.53 -0.23 4.47
N VAL A 153 -2.63 -0.57 3.54
CA VAL A 153 -1.32 -1.14 3.89
C VAL A 153 -0.49 -0.15 4.69
N SER A 154 -0.49 1.15 4.34
CA SER A 154 0.23 2.19 5.09
C SER A 154 -0.41 2.46 6.46
N GLU A 155 -1.74 2.44 6.55
CA GLU A 155 -2.46 2.69 7.80
C GLU A 155 -2.28 1.50 8.76
N MET A 156 -2.46 0.26 8.28
CA MET A 156 -2.16 -0.94 9.05
C MET A 156 -0.69 -1.02 9.44
N MET A 157 0.24 -0.70 8.53
CA MET A 157 1.68 -0.67 8.84
C MET A 157 1.99 0.37 9.93
N SER A 158 1.33 1.53 9.93
CA SER A 158 1.45 2.54 10.99
C SER A 158 0.98 2.01 12.34
N TRP A 159 -0.20 1.38 12.41
CA TRP A 159 -0.71 0.78 13.64
C TRP A 159 0.19 -0.35 14.16
N MET A 160 0.75 -1.17 13.27
CA MET A 160 1.69 -2.24 13.63
C MET A 160 3.00 -1.67 14.19
N LEU A 161 3.53 -0.61 13.61
CA LEU A 161 4.73 0.08 14.13
C LEU A 161 4.50 0.70 15.51
N ILE A 162 3.33 1.30 15.73
CA ILE A 162 2.94 1.81 17.06
C ILE A 162 2.84 0.65 18.07
N GLY A 163 2.26 -0.49 17.67
CA GLY A 163 2.18 -1.67 18.52
C GLY A 163 3.56 -2.21 18.95
N ILE A 164 4.49 -2.33 17.99
CA ILE A 164 5.85 -2.85 18.25
C ILE A 164 6.63 -1.91 19.19
N THR A 165 6.52 -0.59 19.01
CA THR A 165 7.23 0.38 19.85
C THR A 165 6.75 0.35 21.29
N VAL A 166 5.44 0.29 21.53
CA VAL A 166 4.87 0.18 22.88
C VAL A 166 5.28 -1.13 23.56
N PHE A 167 5.24 -2.24 22.84
CA PHE A 167 5.62 -3.55 23.38
C PHE A 167 7.10 -3.60 23.79
N SER A 168 7.99 -3.03 22.97
CA SER A 168 9.41 -2.90 23.27
C SER A 168 9.66 -2.09 24.55
N MET A 169 8.99 -0.94 24.68
CA MET A 169 9.14 -0.07 25.86
C MET A 169 8.68 -0.75 27.16
N VAL A 170 7.55 -1.46 27.12
CA VAL A 170 7.05 -2.22 28.28
C VAL A 170 8.01 -3.35 28.65
N SER A 171 8.53 -4.08 27.66
CA SER A 171 9.52 -5.14 27.88
C SER A 171 10.77 -4.62 28.59
N CYS A 172 11.32 -3.48 28.14
CA CYS A 172 12.47 -2.83 28.75
C CYS A 172 12.22 -2.46 30.22
N ILE A 173 11.04 -1.91 30.54
CA ILE A 173 10.68 -1.56 31.92
C ILE A 173 10.58 -2.81 32.79
N CYS A 174 9.92 -3.88 32.29
CA CYS A 174 9.83 -5.15 32.99
C CYS A 174 11.21 -5.77 33.26
N CYS A 175 12.12 -5.69 32.30
CA CYS A 175 13.51 -6.14 32.46
C CYS A 175 14.24 -5.36 33.56
N ILE A 176 14.09 -4.04 33.61
CA ILE A 176 14.71 -3.19 34.64
C ILE A 176 14.18 -3.58 36.03
N VAL A 177 12.87 -3.73 36.18
CA VAL A 177 12.25 -4.13 37.46
C VAL A 177 12.74 -5.51 37.90
N ALA A 178 12.76 -6.50 37.00
CA ALA A 178 13.25 -7.84 37.31
C ALA A 178 14.74 -7.84 37.72
N CYS A 179 15.58 -7.04 37.04
CA CYS A 179 16.98 -6.86 37.41
C CYS A 179 17.14 -6.20 38.79
N CYS A 180 16.34 -5.18 39.09
CA CYS A 180 16.33 -4.52 40.40
C CYS A 180 15.91 -5.47 41.53
N LEU A 181 14.90 -6.32 41.29
CA LEU A 181 14.46 -7.33 42.24
C LEU A 181 15.55 -8.38 42.49
N ARG A 182 16.19 -8.90 41.43
CA ARG A 182 17.29 -9.87 41.55
C ARG A 182 18.50 -9.30 42.29
N LYS A 183 18.85 -8.03 42.06
CA LYS A 183 19.93 -7.35 42.79
C LYS A 183 19.61 -7.25 44.28
N LYS A 184 18.36 -6.91 44.64
CA LYS A 184 17.92 -6.90 46.04
C LYS A 184 17.99 -8.30 46.68
N THR A 185 17.57 -9.34 45.97
CA THR A 185 17.64 -10.72 46.48
C THR A 185 19.08 -11.19 46.69
N GLN A 186 19.99 -10.91 45.76
CA GLN A 186 21.42 -11.25 45.91
C GLN A 186 22.09 -10.50 47.07
N GLN A 187 21.70 -9.25 47.31
CA GLN A 187 22.24 -8.45 48.42
C GLN A 187 21.68 -8.91 49.78
N CYS A 188 20.46 -9.45 49.83
CA CYS A 188 19.93 -10.14 51.01
C CYS A 188 20.68 -11.46 51.30
N GLU A 189 21.01 -12.22 50.25
CA GLU A 189 21.72 -13.50 50.36
C GLU A 189 23.19 -13.33 50.78
N SER A 190 23.88 -12.28 50.30
CA SER A 190 25.25 -11.97 50.72
C SER A 190 25.32 -11.45 52.16
N ASN A 191 24.36 -10.63 52.60
CA ASN A 191 24.32 -10.11 53.97
C ASN A 191 23.96 -11.19 55.01
N SER A 192 23.29 -12.28 54.62
CA SER A 192 23.05 -13.42 55.52
C SER A 192 24.27 -14.33 55.71
N HIS A 193 25.29 -14.22 54.86
CA HIS A 193 26.49 -15.07 54.91
C HIS A 193 27.59 -14.52 55.83
N GLU A 194 27.35 -13.38 56.49
CA GLU A 194 28.28 -12.71 57.41
C GLU A 194 27.85 -12.91 58.89
N PHE A 195 27.43 -14.13 59.23
CA PHE A 195 27.23 -14.56 60.61
C PHE A 195 27.94 -15.91 60.76
N ASN A 196 29.00 -15.97 61.57
CA ASN A 196 29.84 -17.14 61.93
C ASN A 196 31.24 -17.27 61.28
N SER A 197 31.99 -16.19 61.08
CA SER A 197 33.45 -16.31 60.82
C SER A 197 34.31 -16.43 62.07
N GLU A 198 33.72 -16.46 63.28
CA GLU A 198 34.45 -16.50 64.56
C GLU A 198 34.82 -17.91 65.05
N TYR A 199 34.76 -18.93 64.21
CA TYR A 199 35.23 -20.27 64.58
C TYR A 199 36.69 -20.46 64.16
N MET A 200 37.63 -20.21 65.08
CA MET A 200 39.03 -20.56 64.91
C MET A 200 39.23 -22.08 64.97
N PRO A 201 39.92 -22.72 63.99
CA PRO A 201 40.30 -24.11 64.11
C PRO A 201 41.37 -24.26 65.20
N MET A 202 41.07 -24.99 66.27
CA MET A 202 42.05 -25.33 67.30
C MET A 202 43.15 -26.21 66.70
N ALA A 203 44.41 -25.85 66.93
CA ALA A 203 45.57 -26.60 66.49
C ALA A 203 45.55 -28.03 67.05
N ALA A 204 45.78 -29.02 66.19
CA ALA A 204 45.85 -30.42 66.59
C ALA A 204 47.02 -30.63 67.57
N VAL A 205 46.70 -31.05 68.80
CA VAL A 205 47.70 -31.47 69.78
C VAL A 205 48.21 -32.85 69.38
N ASN A 206 49.52 -32.96 69.13
CA ASN A 206 50.17 -34.23 68.85
C ASN A 206 50.01 -35.16 70.07
N ALA A 207 49.43 -36.35 69.86
CA ALA A 207 49.26 -37.35 70.90
C ALA A 207 50.63 -37.76 71.49
N ALA A 208 50.73 -37.80 72.83
CA ALA A 208 51.93 -38.18 73.56
C ALA A 208 52.36 -39.63 73.21
N ARG A 209 53.64 -39.82 72.89
CA ARG A 209 54.25 -41.15 72.74
C ARG A 209 54.18 -41.90 74.07
N LYS A 210 53.61 -43.11 74.06
CA LYS A 210 53.66 -44.03 75.20
C LYS A 210 55.11 -44.55 75.39
N PRO A 211 55.63 -44.62 76.63
CA PRO A 211 56.90 -45.28 76.90
C PRO A 211 56.74 -46.80 76.72
N ALA A 212 57.69 -47.41 76.03
CA ALA A 212 57.82 -48.85 75.94
C ALA A 212 58.48 -49.36 77.23
N PHE A 213 57.79 -50.26 77.93
CA PHE A 213 58.35 -51.16 78.94
C PHE A 213 57.83 -52.57 78.63
#